data_AF-A0A534C5U3-F1
#
_entry.id   AF-A0A534C5U3-F1
#
_cell.length_a   1.000
_cell.length_b   1.000
_cell.length_c   1.000
_cell.angle_alpha   90.00
_cell.angle_beta   90.00
_cell.angle_gamma   90.00
#
_symmetry.space_group_name_H-M   'P 1'
#
loop_
_entity.id
_entity.type
_entity.pdbx_description
1 polymer ?
#
loop_
_entity_poly.entity_id
_entity_poly.type
_entity_poly.pdbx_seq_one_letter_code
_entity_poly.pdbx_strand_id
1 'polypeptide(L)' 'MRLTAAVLLLAPALLRAAVSPEEAARLGAELTPLGGEKAGNADGSIPAWTGGLKSAAEAGFPNYHPG' A
#
# COMPACT_ATOMS: atom_id res chain seq x y z
N MET A 1 41.52 17.92 -1.59
CA MET A 1 40.27 17.94 -2.38
C MET A 1 39.99 16.66 -3.18
N ARG A 2 40.96 15.78 -3.46
CA ARG A 2 40.72 14.54 -4.23
C ARG A 2 40.22 13.36 -3.40
N LEU A 3 40.57 13.28 -2.12
CA LEU A 3 40.10 12.22 -1.20
C LEU A 3 38.64 12.44 -0.73
N THR A 4 38.19 13.68 -0.65
CA THR A 4 36.80 14.01 -0.27
C THR A 4 35.78 13.62 -1.34
N ALA A 5 36.14 13.70 -2.63
CA ALA A 5 35.24 13.32 -3.71
C ALA A 5 34.95 11.80 -3.77
N ALA A 6 35.94 10.97 -3.41
CA ALA A 6 35.79 9.51 -3.43
C ALA A 6 34.83 8.99 -2.34
N VAL A 7 34.77 9.65 -1.18
CA VAL A 7 33.84 9.29 -0.09
C VAL A 7 32.38 9.59 -0.46
N LEU A 8 32.12 10.67 -1.20
CA LEU A 8 30.77 11.02 -1.68
C LEU A 8 30.24 10.05 -2.73
N LEU A 9 31.12 9.42 -3.53
CA LEU A 9 30.74 8.48 -4.60
C LEU A 9 30.30 7.10 -4.06
N LEU A 10 30.76 6.68 -2.88
CA LEU A 10 30.38 5.39 -2.26
C LEU A 10 29.14 5.47 -1.36
N ALA A 11 28.66 6.66 -1.01
CA ALA A 11 27.50 6.84 -0.14
C ALA A 11 26.22 6.10 -0.59
N PRO A 12 25.88 6.01 -1.90
CA PRO A 12 24.67 5.31 -2.33
C PRO A 12 24.71 3.79 -2.16
N ALA A 13 25.91 3.19 -2.20
CA ALA A 13 26.08 1.74 -2.10
C ALA A 13 25.84 1.21 -0.67
N LEU A 14 25.83 2.10 0.32
CA LEU A 14 25.58 1.78 1.73
C LEU A 14 24.10 2.00 2.12
N LEU A 15 23.29 2.61 1.24
CA LEU A 15 21.87 2.86 1.49
C LEU A 15 21.06 1.62 1.09
N ARG A 16 20.67 0.82 2.09
CA ARG A 16 19.70 -0.27 1.93
C ARG A 16 18.28 0.33 1.94
N ALA A 17 17.83 0.86 0.81
CA ALA A 17 16.49 1.45 0.66
C ALA A 17 15.35 0.42 0.51
N ALA A 18 15.61 -0.85 0.85
CA ALA A 18 14.60 -1.90 0.80
C ALA A 18 13.87 -1.97 2.15
N VAL A 19 12.55 -2.12 2.08
CA VAL A 19 11.75 -2.47 3.27
C VAL A 19 12.21 -3.81 3.83
N SER A 20 12.09 -3.98 5.13
CA SER A 20 12.39 -5.25 5.79
C SER A 20 11.46 -6.37 5.28
N PRO A 21 11.90 -7.64 5.33
CA PRO A 21 11.02 -8.77 5.00
C PRO A 21 9.72 -8.77 5.81
N GLU A 22 9.77 -8.34 7.07
CA GLU A 22 8.63 -8.24 7.96
C GLU A 22 7.63 -7.17 7.49
N GLU A 23 8.13 -6.00 7.07
CA GLU A 23 7.28 -4.96 6.47
C GLU A 23 6.67 -5.41 5.14
N ALA A 24 7.45 -6.12 4.31
CA ALA A 24 6.96 -6.66 3.05
C ALA A 24 5.84 -7.70 3.28
N ALA A 25 5.93 -8.51 4.34
CA ALA A 25 4.91 -9.50 4.69
C ALA A 25 3.55 -8.88 5.04
N ARG A 26 3.50 -7.60 5.41
CA ARG A 26 2.25 -6.88 5.70
C ARG A 26 1.43 -6.55 4.45
N LEU A 27 2.09 -6.47 3.29
CA LEU A 27 1.43 -6.21 2.01
C LEU A 27 0.46 -7.34 1.66
N GLY A 28 -0.78 -7.00 1.35
CA GLY A 28 -1.84 -7.98 1.01
C GLY A 28 -2.40 -8.77 2.20
N ALA A 29 -1.68 -8.83 3.33
CA ALA A 29 -2.18 -9.40 4.58
C ALA A 29 -3.02 -8.37 5.36
N GLU A 30 -2.36 -7.30 5.80
CA GLU A 30 -2.96 -6.23 6.62
C GLU A 30 -3.42 -5.04 5.78
N LEU A 31 -2.83 -4.87 4.60
CA LEU A 31 -3.12 -3.75 3.71
C LEU A 31 -3.98 -4.17 2.54
N THR A 32 -4.89 -3.29 2.15
CA THR A 32 -5.62 -3.35 0.88
C THR A 32 -4.64 -3.24 -0.30
N PRO A 33 -5.04 -3.61 -1.53
CA PRO A 33 -4.20 -3.43 -2.72
C PRO A 33 -3.76 -1.97 -2.97
N LEU A 34 -4.45 -0.99 -2.37
CA LEU A 34 -4.12 0.43 -2.45
C LEU A 34 -3.24 0.92 -1.28
N GLY A 35 -2.81 0.02 -0.38
CA GLY A 35 -1.92 0.34 0.74
C GLY A 35 -2.61 0.87 2.00
N GLY A 36 -3.94 0.99 2.02
CA GLY A 36 -4.71 1.34 3.22
C GLY A 36 -4.91 0.16 4.16
N GLU A 37 -5.13 0.43 5.45
CA GLU A 37 -5.47 -0.59 6.46
C GLU A 37 -6.73 -1.38 6.06
N LYS A 38 -6.68 -2.70 6.21
CA LYS A 38 -7.79 -3.61 5.86
C LYS A 38 -8.81 -3.75 6.99
N ALA A 39 -8.41 -3.53 8.24
CA ALA A 39 -9.30 -3.63 9.39
C ALA A 39 -10.37 -2.52 9.38
N GLY A 40 -11.50 -2.78 10.04
CA GLY A 40 -12.48 -1.76 10.34
C GLY A 40 -11.97 -0.82 11.44
N ASN A 41 -12.53 0.38 11.53
CA ASN A 41 -12.12 1.32 12.56
C ASN A 41 -12.72 0.98 13.94
N ALA A 42 -12.14 1.54 15.00
CA ALA A 42 -12.51 1.20 16.37
C ALA A 42 -13.96 1.58 16.74
N ASP A 43 -14.51 2.62 16.13
CA ASP A 43 -15.90 3.05 16.39
C ASP A 43 -16.95 2.24 15.59
N GLY A 44 -16.52 1.39 14.65
CA GLY A 44 -17.39 0.52 13.85
C GLY A 44 -18.14 1.21 12.71
N SER A 45 -17.93 2.50 12.47
CA SER A 45 -18.54 3.23 11.35
C SER A 45 -17.91 2.88 10.00
N ILE A 46 -16.68 2.39 9.99
CA ILE A 46 -15.97 1.92 8.80
C ILE A 46 -15.81 0.40 8.90
N PRO A 47 -16.46 -0.38 8.02
CA PRO A 47 -16.32 -1.83 8.03
C PRO A 47 -14.94 -2.26 7.50
N ALA A 48 -14.51 -3.47 7.85
CA ALA A 48 -13.30 -4.07 7.28
C ALA A 48 -13.42 -4.24 5.76
N TRP A 49 -12.30 -4.10 5.06
CA TRP A 49 -12.26 -4.28 3.62
C TRP A 49 -12.31 -5.77 3.23
N THR A 50 -13.30 -6.13 2.41
CA THR A 50 -13.61 -7.52 2.01
C THR A 50 -13.38 -7.81 0.53
N GLY A 51 -12.79 -6.89 -0.23
CA GLY A 51 -12.49 -7.10 -1.65
C GLY A 51 -12.95 -6.00 -2.61
N GLY A 52 -13.50 -4.89 -2.11
CA GLY A 52 -14.00 -3.78 -2.94
C GLY A 52 -15.30 -4.10 -3.69
N LEU A 53 -15.74 -3.16 -4.54
CA LEU A 53 -16.95 -3.28 -5.35
C LEU A 53 -16.61 -3.90 -6.71
N LYS A 54 -17.33 -4.95 -7.09
CA LYS A 54 -17.11 -5.71 -8.34
C LYS A 54 -18.16 -5.43 -9.42
N SER A 55 -19.25 -4.76 -9.06
CA SER A 55 -20.30 -4.38 -9.99
C SER A 55 -20.99 -3.09 -9.56
N ALA A 56 -21.68 -2.44 -10.50
CA ALA A 56 -22.53 -1.30 -10.19
C ALA A 56 -23.67 -1.69 -9.23
N ALA A 57 -24.19 -2.91 -9.34
CA ALA A 57 -25.20 -3.44 -8.42
C ALA A 57 -24.68 -3.48 -6.97
N GLU A 58 -23.46 -3.95 -6.75
CA GLU A 58 -22.81 -3.92 -5.42
C GLU A 58 -22.60 -2.49 -4.92
N ALA A 59 -22.38 -1.55 -5.83
CA ALA A 59 -22.23 -0.13 -5.52
C ALA A 59 -23.58 0.59 -5.25
N GLY A 60 -24.72 -0.11 -5.30
CA GLY A 60 -26.05 0.47 -5.09
C GLY A 60 -26.73 0.99 -6.36
N PHE A 61 -26.21 0.64 -7.54
CA PHE A 61 -26.73 1.05 -8.85
C PHE A 61 -27.10 -0.17 -9.70
N PRO A 62 -28.14 -0.94 -9.32
CA PRO A 62 -28.49 -2.21 -9.98
C PRO A 62 -28.93 -2.07 -11.44
N ASN A 63 -29.41 -0.89 -11.84
CA ASN A 63 -29.90 -0.62 -13.20
C ASN A 63 -28.92 0.24 -14.03
N TYR A 64 -27.64 0.31 -13.64
CA TYR A 64 -26.64 1.05 -14.40
C TYR A 64 -26.35 0.34 -15.73
N HIS A 65 -26.54 1.07 -16.83
CA HIS A 65 -26.17 0.64 -18.17
C HIS A 65 -25.11 1.61 -18.71
N PRO A 66 -23.89 1.14 -19.04
CA PRO A 66 -22.91 1.99 -19.72
C PRO A 66 -23.46 2.37 -21.11
N GLY A 67 -23.22 3.62 -21.50
CA GLY A 67 -23.66 4.17 -22.79
C GLY A 67 -22.89 3.65 -23.99
#